data_AF-A0A7V3BWV1-F1
#
_entry.id   AF-A0A7V3BWV1-F1
#
_cell.length_a   1.000
_cell.length_b   1.000
_cell.length_c   1.000
_cell.angle_alpha   90.00
_cell.angle_beta   90.00
_cell.angle_gamma   90.00
#
_symmetry.space_group_name_H-M   'P 1'
#
loop_
_entity.id
_entity.type
_entity.pdbx_description
1 polymer ?
#
loop_
_entity_poly.entity_id
_entity_poly.type
_entity_poly.pdbx_seq_one_letter_code
_entity_poly.pdbx_strand_id
1 'polypeptide(L)' 'MRQVEDESGGAVRLGPGTLYGAIKRLLADGLIEESDVRPDPDLDDQRRRYYRLTGLGERVCRAEVERLRELIERASRAG' A
#
# COMPACT_ATOMS: atom_id res chain seq x y z
N MET A 1 3.95 5.45 -9.57
CA MET A 1 5.30 4.93 -9.23
C MET A 1 6.13 6.01 -8.55
N ARG A 2 6.35 7.16 -9.19
CA ARG A 2 7.02 8.31 -8.58
C ARG A 2 6.42 8.69 -7.21
N GLN A 3 5.09 8.78 -7.13
CA GLN A 3 4.38 8.99 -5.86
C GLN A 3 4.75 8.01 -4.73
N VAL A 4 4.94 6.71 -5.02
CA VAL A 4 5.33 5.72 -3.99
C VAL A 4 6.78 5.92 -3.56
N GLU A 5 7.65 6.27 -4.50
CA GLU A 5 9.03 6.62 -4.19
C GLU A 5 9.09 7.88 -3.33
N ASP A 6 8.32 8.91 -3.67
CA ASP A 6 8.25 10.17 -2.93
C ASP A 6 7.69 9.95 -1.50
N GLU A 7 6.56 9.26 -1.36
CA GLU A 7 5.94 8.96 -0.06
C GLU A 7 6.82 8.07 0.83
N SER A 8 7.65 7.21 0.24
CA SER A 8 8.57 6.35 0.99
C SER A 8 9.93 7.00 1.27
N GLY A 9 10.13 8.27 0.91
CA GLY A 9 11.43 8.93 1.04
C GLY A 9 12.54 8.24 0.24
N GLY A 10 12.19 7.59 -0.86
CA GLY A 10 13.10 6.82 -1.70
C GLY A 10 13.40 5.40 -1.20
N ALA A 11 12.85 4.97 -0.06
CA ALA A 11 13.08 3.63 0.48
C ALA A 11 12.43 2.53 -0.38
N VAL A 12 11.35 2.86 -1.09
CA VAL A 12 10.61 1.93 -1.95
C VAL A 12 10.65 2.39 -3.39
N ARG A 13 11.29 1.61 -4.25
CA ARG A 13 11.28 1.79 -5.70
C ARG A 13 10.56 0.63 -6.36
N LEU A 14 9.40 0.89 -6.93
CA LEU A 14 8.63 -0.11 -7.68
C LEU A 14 8.80 0.11 -9.17
N GLY A 15 9.08 -0.96 -9.89
CA GLY A 15 8.90 -1.03 -11.35
C GLY A 15 7.42 -1.24 -11.70
N PRO A 16 6.97 -0.98 -12.95
CA PRO A 16 5.56 -1.10 -13.31
C PRO A 16 5.02 -2.51 -13.07
N GLY A 17 5.78 -3.54 -13.45
CA GLY A 17 5.42 -4.94 -13.23
C GLY A 17 5.29 -5.30 -11.74
N THR A 18 6.18 -4.79 -10.89
CA THR A 18 6.13 -5.04 -9.43
C THR A 18 4.91 -4.38 -8.80
N LEU A 19 4.61 -3.13 -9.19
CA LEU A 19 3.45 -2.40 -8.69
C LEU A 19 2.15 -3.11 -9.07
N TYR A 20 1.95 -3.42 -10.35
CA TYR A 20 0.72 -4.08 -10.80
C TYR A 20 0.61 -5.52 -10.27
N GLY A 21 1.73 -6.23 -10.12
CA GLY A 21 1.76 -7.54 -9.47
C GLY A 21 1.33 -7.47 -7.99
N ALA A 22 1.80 -6.46 -7.26
CA ALA A 22 1.39 -6.24 -5.87
C ALA A 22 -0.10 -5.92 -5.76
N ILE A 23 -0.62 -5.01 -6.60
CA ILE A 23 -2.05 -4.66 -6.64
C ILE A 23 -2.89 -5.91 -6.94
N LYS A 24 -2.51 -6.70 -7.94
CA LYS A 24 -3.24 -7.92 -8.31
C LYS A 24 -3.33 -8.92 -7.14
N ARG A 25 -2.23 -9.09 -6.39
CA ARG A 25 -2.21 -9.98 -5.22
C ARG A 25 -3.08 -9.42 -4.09
N LEU A 26 -2.96 -8.13 -3.77
CA LEU A 26 -3.79 -7.50 -2.74
C LEU A 26 -5.29 -7.59 -3.03
N LEU A 27 -5.68 -7.48 -4.30
CA LEU A 27 -7.06 -7.71 -4.75
C LEU A 27 -7.47 -9.18 -4.57
N ALA A 28 -6.63 -10.12 -5.02
CA ALA A 28 -6.91 -11.56 -4.91
C ALA A 28 -7.04 -12.02 -3.44
N ASP A 29 -6.26 -11.40 -2.55
CA ASP A 29 -6.29 -11.68 -1.10
C ASP A 29 -7.44 -10.92 -0.39
N GLY A 30 -8.22 -10.10 -1.10
CA GLY A 30 -9.33 -9.33 -0.53
C GLY A 30 -8.91 -8.21 0.42
N LEU A 31 -7.65 -7.76 0.33
CA LEU A 31 -7.09 -6.72 1.20
C LEU A 31 -7.38 -5.31 0.68
N ILE A 32 -7.51 -5.15 -0.64
CA ILE A 32 -7.95 -3.90 -1.26
C ILE A 32 -9.13 -4.17 -2.19
N GLU A 33 -9.86 -3.12 -2.49
CA GLU A 33 -10.92 -3.10 -3.50
C GLU A 33 -10.84 -1.82 -4.34
N GLU A 34 -11.39 -1.85 -5.56
CA GLU A 34 -11.50 -0.66 -6.39
C GLU A 34 -12.44 0.37 -5.70
N SER A 35 -12.04 1.63 -5.75
CA SER A 35 -12.76 2.75 -5.13
C SER A 35 -13.50 3.53 -6.20
N ASP A 36 -14.81 3.70 -6.02
CA ASP A 36 -15.63 4.60 -6.83
C ASP A 36 -15.40 6.08 -6.49
N VAL A 37 -14.78 6.35 -5.33
CA VAL A 37 -14.37 7.70 -4.93
C VAL A 37 -13.17 8.11 -5.77
N ARG A 38 -13.34 9.17 -6.56
CA ARG A 38 -12.32 9.80 -7.38
C ARG A 38 -12.05 11.22 -6.88
N PRO A 39 -10.83 11.74 -7.05
CA PRO A 39 -10.55 13.15 -6.82
C PRO A 39 -11.32 14.04 -7.80
N ASP A 40 -11.26 15.36 -7.60
CA ASP A 40 -11.89 16.36 -8.45
C ASP A 40 -11.62 16.06 -9.95
N PRO A 41 -12.65 16.07 -10.83
CA PRO A 41 -12.49 15.78 -12.26
C PRO A 41 -11.40 16.57 -12.97
N ASP A 42 -11.12 17.80 -12.52
CA ASP A 42 -10.05 18.64 -13.10
C ASP A 42 -8.64 18.14 -12.75
N LEU A 43 -8.53 17.29 -11.73
CA LEU A 43 -7.29 16.65 -11.25
C LEU A 43 -7.27 15.13 -11.52
N ASP A 44 -8.35 14.57 -12.06
CA ASP A 44 -8.51 13.14 -12.31
C ASP A 44 -8.03 12.73 -13.70
N ASP A 45 -7.31 11.61 -13.76
CA ASP A 45 -7.06 10.91 -15.03
C ASP A 45 -8.09 9.79 -15.13
N GLN A 46 -8.99 9.87 -16.13
CA GLN A 46 -10.07 8.90 -16.33
C GLN A 46 -9.58 7.45 -16.43
N ARG A 47 -8.32 7.23 -16.84
CA ARG A 47 -7.70 5.90 -16.94
C ARG A 47 -7.17 5.37 -15.61
N ARG A 48 -7.06 6.22 -14.59
CA ARG A 48 -6.55 5.85 -13.27
C ARG A 48 -7.62 5.10 -12.49
N ARG A 49 -7.23 3.93 -11.98
CA ARG A 49 -8.02 3.17 -11.02
C ARG A 49 -7.56 3.52 -9.62
N TYR A 50 -8.52 3.84 -8.76
CA TYR A 50 -8.28 4.08 -7.35
C TYR A 50 -8.62 2.83 -6.56
N TYR A 51 -7.86 2.58 -5.50
CA TYR A 51 -8.06 1.45 -4.61
C TYR A 51 -8.12 1.95 -3.18
N ARG A 52 -8.88 1.26 -2.35
CA ARG A 52 -8.92 1.48 -0.89
C ARG A 52 -8.76 0.16 -0.17
N LEU A 53 -8.32 0.22 1.10
CA LEU A 53 -8.32 -0.96 1.95
C LEU A 53 -9.75 -1.43 2.18
N THR A 54 -9.93 -2.76 2.20
CA THR A 54 -11.15 -3.36 2.74
C THR A 54 -11.05 -3.35 4.27
N GLY A 55 -12.16 -3.65 4.96
CA GLY A 55 -12.10 -3.86 6.42
C GLY A 55 -11.14 -4.98 6.83
N LEU A 56 -10.92 -6.00 5.98
CA LEU A 56 -9.89 -7.01 6.19
C LEU A 56 -8.48 -6.42 6.00
N GLY A 57 -8.28 -5.68 4.92
CA GLY A 57 -7.02 -4.98 4.63
C GLY A 57 -6.56 -4.08 5.76
N GLU A 58 -7.47 -3.31 6.35
CA GLU A 58 -7.17 -2.44 7.50
C GLU A 58 -6.68 -3.23 8.72
N ARG A 59 -7.34 -4.36 9.03
CA ARG A 59 -6.94 -5.23 10.15
C ARG A 59 -5.57 -5.86 9.90
N VAL A 60 -5.33 -6.35 8.69
CA VAL A 60 -4.04 -6.94 8.30
C VAL A 60 -2.92 -5.90 8.34
N CYS A 61 -3.16 -4.71 7.78
CA CYS A 61 -2.19 -3.61 7.81
C CYS A 61 -1.84 -3.22 9.26
N ARG A 62 -2.83 -3.12 10.15
CA ARG A 62 -2.61 -2.84 11.57
C ARG A 62 -1.76 -3.93 12.24
N ALA A 63 -2.10 -5.20 12.01
CA ALA A 63 -1.35 -6.32 12.57
C ALA A 63 0.11 -6.32 12.09
N GLU A 64 0.35 -5.98 10.81
CA GLU A 64 1.69 -5.91 10.25
C GLU A 64 2.52 -4.75 10.86
N VAL A 65 1.90 -3.59 11.08
CA VAL A 65 2.55 -2.47 11.77
C VAL A 65 2.98 -2.88 13.18
N GLU A 66 2.11 -3.54 13.95
CA GLU A 66 2.49 -4.02 15.29
C GLU A 66 3.61 -5.06 15.23
N ARG A 67 3.55 -6.00 14.27
CA ARG A 67 4.61 -6.99 14.06
C ARG A 67 5.97 -6.34 13.75
N LEU A 68 5.99 -5.30 12.92
CA LEU A 68 7.22 -4.56 12.61
C LEU A 68 7.76 -3.79 13.82
N ARG A 69 6.89 -3.20 14.64
CA ARG A 69 7.29 -2.55 15.90
C ARG A 69 7.94 -3.53 16.86
N GLU A 70 7.32 -4.69 17.06
CA GLU A 70 7.89 -5.74 17.91
C GLU A 70 9.26 -6.21 17.38
N LEU A 71 9.42 -6.33 16.07
CA LEU A 71 10.69 -6.74 15.46
C LEU A 71 11.79 -5.70 15.73
N ILE A 72 11.47 -4.41 15.59
CA ILE A 72 12.40 -3.32 15.87
C ILE A 72 12.78 -3.31 17.36
N GLU A 73 11.81 -3.49 18.26
CA GLU A 73 12.06 -3.53 19.71
C GLU A 73 12.94 -4.72 20.11
N ARG A 74 12.73 -5.89 19.51
CA ARG A 74 13.59 -7.06 19.75
C ARG A 74 15.02 -6.82 19.22
N ALA A 75 15.14 -6.23 18.04
CA ALA A 75 16.44 -5.93 17.44
C ALA A 75 17.22 -4.89 18.25
N SER A 76 16.56 -3.85 18.79
CA SER A 76 17.22 -2.81 19.58
C SER A 76 17.70 -3.28 20.95
N ARG A 77 17.11 -4.35 21.52
CA ARG A 77 17.56 -4.96 22.78
C ARG A 77 18.71 -5.95 22.60
N ALA A 78 18.96 -6.40 21.37
CA ALA A 78 19.98 -7.40 21.05
C ALA A 78 21.34 -6.79 20.69
N GLY A 79 21.42 -5.47 20.53
CA GLY A 79 22.66 -4.70 20.36
C GLY A 79 23.05 -3.97 21.64
#